data_AF-A0A5K8AK70-F1
#
_entry.id   AF-A0A5K8AK70-F1
#
_cell.length_a   1.000
_cell.length_b   1.000
_cell.length_c   1.000
_cell.angle_alpha   90.00
_cell.angle_beta   90.00
_cell.angle_gamma   90.00
#
_symmetry.space_group_name_H-M   'P 1'
#
loop_
_entity.id
_entity.type
_entity.pdbx_description
1 polymer ?
#
loop_
_entity_poly.entity_id
_entity_poly.type
_entity_poly.pdbx_seq_one_letter_code
_entity_poly.pdbx_strand_id
1 'polypeptide(L)'
;MKTKITLIIALLICLVSATPAFCEVDHDALQTRIAYNSSGDVEYSGVSSPNVATSDTAWRIQKIIYDTSGNVVTIVFPNGDSGFNYVWDDRESYTYPD
;
A
#
# COMPACT_ATOMS: atom_id res chain seq x y z
N MET A 1 -51.03 10.79 30.68
CA MET A 1 -50.30 9.55 30.98
C MET A 1 -49.64 9.04 29.69
N LYS A 2 -48.54 9.67 29.26
CA LYS A 2 -47.80 9.37 28.03
C LYS A 2 -46.30 9.49 28.30
N THR A 3 -45.78 8.63 29.17
CA THR A 3 -44.35 8.72 29.55
C THR A 3 -43.78 7.39 30.03
N LYS A 4 -44.10 6.28 29.34
CA LYS A 4 -43.44 4.99 29.60
C LYS A 4 -43.04 4.19 28.35
N ILE A 5 -43.58 4.52 27.17
CA ILE A 5 -43.29 3.77 25.91
C ILE A 5 -41.99 4.23 25.24
N THR A 6 -41.58 5.49 25.41
CA THR A 6 -40.35 6.04 24.80
C THR A 6 -39.06 5.45 25.38
N LEU A 7 -39.06 4.98 26.64
CA LEU A 7 -37.86 4.49 27.30
C LEU A 7 -37.45 3.07 26.87
N ILE A 8 -38.39 2.26 26.37
CA ILE A 8 -38.14 0.86 25.96
C ILE A 8 -37.55 0.79 24.55
N ILE A 9 -37.92 1.71 23.66
CA ILE A 9 -37.42 1.76 22.28
C ILE A 9 -35.96 2.25 22.23
N ALA A 10 -35.58 3.16 23.13
CA ALA A 10 -34.19 3.63 23.24
C ALA A 10 -33.24 2.54 23.75
N LEU A 11 -33.70 1.63 24.63
CA LEU A 11 -32.87 0.57 25.19
C LEU A 11 -32.68 -0.62 24.22
N LEU A 12 -33.63 -0.83 23.30
CA LEU A 12 -33.55 -1.91 22.31
C LEU A 12 -32.69 -1.55 21.08
N ILE A 13 -32.45 -0.27 20.81
CA ILE A 13 -31.57 0.20 19.73
C ILE A 13 -30.09 0.12 20.11
N CYS A 14 -29.75 0.16 21.41
CA CYS A 14 -28.35 0.03 21.86
C CYS A 14 -27.82 -1.42 21.89
N LEU A 15 -28.66 -2.44 21.70
CA LEU A 15 -28.20 -3.84 21.77
C LEU A 15 -27.67 -4.41 20.43
N VAL A 16 -27.73 -3.64 19.34
CA VAL A 16 -27.19 -4.02 18.01
C VAL A 16 -25.88 -3.30 17.67
N SER A 17 -25.27 -2.56 18.61
CA SER A 17 -23.97 -1.91 18.39
C SER A 17 -22.83 -2.47 19.22
N ALA A 18 -22.99 -3.69 19.76
CA ALA A 18 -21.84 -4.47 20.18
C ALA A 18 -21.29 -5.17 18.94
N THR A 19 -20.69 -4.38 18.03
CA THR A 19 -19.68 -4.97 17.14
C THR A 19 -18.69 -5.65 18.09
N PRO A 20 -18.45 -6.97 17.98
CA PRO A 20 -17.29 -7.52 18.65
C PRO A 20 -16.14 -6.66 18.19
N ALA A 21 -15.33 -6.15 19.13
CA ALA A 21 -14.05 -5.58 18.82
C ALA A 21 -13.33 -6.67 18.02
N PHE A 22 -13.43 -6.59 16.70
CA PHE A 22 -12.59 -7.35 15.83
C PHE A 22 -11.23 -6.84 16.23
N CYS A 23 -10.43 -7.76 16.78
CA CYS A 23 -9.04 -7.50 17.03
C CYS A 23 -8.48 -7.09 15.67
N GLU A 24 -8.37 -5.79 15.40
CA GLU A 24 -7.66 -5.32 14.24
C GLU A 24 -6.24 -5.78 14.52
N VAL A 25 -5.87 -6.88 13.87
CA VAL A 25 -4.49 -7.15 13.58
C VAL A 25 -4.06 -5.93 12.80
N ASP A 26 -3.43 -4.97 13.50
CA ASP A 26 -2.68 -3.89 12.88
C ASP A 26 -1.49 -4.55 12.20
N HIS A 27 -1.79 -5.18 11.06
CA HIS A 27 -0.80 -5.51 10.09
C HIS A 27 -0.57 -4.18 9.41
N ASP A 28 0.57 -3.56 9.70
CA ASP A 28 1.17 -2.45 8.96
C ASP A 28 1.41 -2.93 7.51
N ALA A 29 0.30 -3.19 6.82
CA ALA A 29 0.22 -4.04 5.65
C ALA A 29 0.51 -3.14 4.48
N LEU A 30 1.79 -2.95 4.21
CA LEU A 30 2.19 -2.21 3.03
C LEU A 30 1.57 -2.85 1.79
N GLN A 31 0.93 -2.03 0.95
CA GLN A 31 0.58 -2.47 -0.38
C GLN A 31 1.85 -2.56 -1.22
N THR A 32 1.92 -3.57 -2.07
CA THR A 32 3.04 -3.79 -2.98
C THR A 32 2.57 -3.74 -4.43
N ARG A 33 3.37 -3.13 -5.29
CA ARG A 33 3.20 -3.14 -6.75
C ARG A 33 4.46 -3.67 -7.40
N ILE A 34 4.27 -4.39 -8.50
CA ILE A 34 5.34 -5.02 -9.27
C ILE A 34 5.10 -4.69 -10.74
N ALA A 35 6.14 -4.27 -11.44
CA ALA A 35 6.14 -4.13 -12.88
C ALA A 35 7.20 -5.07 -13.48
N TYR A 36 6.90 -5.60 -14.67
CA TYR A 36 7.71 -6.58 -15.36
C TYR A 36 8.26 -6.00 -16.65
N ASN A 37 9.47 -6.39 -17.03
CA ASN A 37 10.05 -6.05 -18.32
C ASN A 37 9.40 -6.89 -19.45
N SER A 38 9.85 -6.69 -20.70
CA SER A 38 9.36 -7.44 -21.87
C SER A 38 9.66 -8.94 -21.82
N SER A 39 10.64 -9.36 -21.03
CA SER A 39 11.02 -10.77 -20.82
C SER A 39 10.18 -11.45 -19.74
N GLY A 40 9.37 -10.69 -18.99
CA GLY A 40 8.56 -11.19 -17.88
C GLY A 40 9.30 -11.22 -16.53
N ASP A 41 10.51 -10.68 -16.45
CA ASP A 41 11.24 -10.53 -15.19
C ASP A 41 10.76 -9.29 -14.45
N VAL A 42 10.83 -9.30 -13.11
CA VAL A 42 10.47 -8.15 -12.29
C VAL A 42 11.47 -7.01 -12.52
N GLU A 43 11.03 -5.90 -13.10
CA GLU A 43 11.91 -4.75 -13.33
C GLU A 43 11.81 -3.71 -12.21
N TYR A 44 10.60 -3.50 -11.69
CA TYR A 44 10.35 -2.55 -10.61
C TYR A 44 9.48 -3.17 -9.54
N SER A 45 9.73 -2.77 -8.29
CA SER A 45 8.81 -3.02 -7.19
C SER A 45 8.62 -1.77 -6.36
N GLY A 46 7.38 -1.51 -5.94
CA GLY A 46 6.99 -0.36 -5.16
C GLY A 46 6.23 -0.80 -3.92
N VAL A 47 6.48 -0.12 -2.81
CA VAL A 47 5.74 -0.32 -1.57
C VAL A 47 5.19 1.01 -1.05
N SER A 48 4.00 0.97 -0.48
CA SER A 48 3.35 2.14 0.13
C SER A 48 2.36 1.70 1.21
N SER A 49 1.85 2.64 2.01
CA SER A 49 0.73 2.40 2.93
C SER A 49 -0.52 1.93 2.16
N PRO A 50 -1.43 1.19 2.80
CA PRO A 50 -2.70 0.80 2.20
C PRO A 50 -3.45 1.99 1.57
N ASN A 51 -4.16 1.74 0.47
CA ASN A 51 -5.07 2.69 -0.20
C ASN A 51 -4.43 3.96 -0.81
N VAL A 52 -3.11 4.10 -0.77
CA VAL A 52 -2.38 5.11 -1.56
C VAL A 52 -2.57 4.83 -3.07
N ALA A 53 -2.95 5.84 -3.85
CA ALA A 53 -3.08 5.68 -5.30
C ALA A 53 -1.71 5.60 -5.97
N THR A 54 -1.62 4.95 -7.14
CA THR A 54 -0.36 4.86 -7.90
C THR A 54 0.12 6.23 -8.40
N SER A 55 -0.79 7.19 -8.50
CA SER A 55 -0.55 8.59 -8.86
C SER A 55 -0.09 9.47 -7.69
N ASP A 56 -0.11 8.96 -6.45
CA ASP A 56 0.24 9.74 -5.27
C ASP A 56 1.74 9.69 -4.97
N THR A 57 2.30 10.77 -4.44
CA THR A 57 3.72 10.87 -4.03
C THR A 57 3.93 10.27 -2.64
N ALA A 58 3.78 8.96 -2.52
CA ALA A 58 3.90 8.23 -1.26
C ALA A 58 4.45 6.79 -1.44
N TRP A 59 5.10 6.53 -2.57
CA TRP A 59 5.71 5.23 -2.87
C TRP A 59 7.20 5.27 -2.59
N ARG A 60 7.72 4.16 -2.07
CA ARG A 60 9.13 3.81 -2.17
C ARG A 60 9.28 2.80 -3.30
N ILE A 61 10.12 3.13 -4.27
CA ILE A 61 10.30 2.36 -5.50
C ILE A 61 11.73 1.85 -5.57
N GLN A 62 11.93 0.64 -6.08
CA GLN A 62 13.25 0.11 -6.42
C GLN A 62 13.21 -0.51 -7.82
N LYS A 63 14.32 -0.39 -8.55
CA LYS A 63 14.56 -1.04 -9.83
C LYS A 63 15.55 -2.18 -9.65
N ILE A 64 15.27 -3.31 -10.30
CA ILE A 64 16.13 -4.49 -10.29
C ILE A 64 16.91 -4.53 -11.61
N ILE A 65 18.23 -4.66 -11.52
CA ILE A 65 19.13 -4.74 -12.68
C ILE A 65 19.65 -6.16 -12.79
N TYR A 66 19.61 -6.69 -14.01
CA TYR A 66 19.99 -8.06 -14.34
C TYR A 66 21.24 -8.09 -15.22
N ASP A 67 22.04 -9.15 -15.11
CA ASP A 67 23.08 -9.47 -16.09
C ASP A 67 22.47 -10.13 -17.34
N THR A 68 23.31 -10.38 -18.34
CA THR A 68 22.89 -11.04 -19.59
C THR A 68 22.43 -12.49 -19.41
N SER A 69 22.71 -13.10 -18.25
CA SER A 69 22.30 -14.46 -17.90
C SER A 69 20.99 -14.47 -17.10
N GLY A 70 20.40 -13.30 -16.81
CA GLY A 70 19.18 -13.16 -16.02
C GLY A 70 19.40 -13.21 -14.51
N ASN A 71 20.65 -13.10 -14.03
CA ASN A 71 20.91 -12.99 -12.59
C ASN A 71 20.77 -11.55 -12.13
N VAL A 72 20.22 -11.34 -10.93
CA VAL A 72 20.18 -10.01 -10.30
C VAL A 72 21.61 -9.55 -9.99
N VAL A 73 21.99 -8.40 -10.53
CA VAL A 73 23.29 -7.74 -10.29
C VAL A 73 23.17 -6.71 -9.17
N THR A 74 22.14 -5.87 -9.23
CA THR A 74 21.95 -4.79 -8.26
C THR A 74 20.47 -4.40 -8.12
N ILE A 75 20.15 -3.75 -7.00
CA ILE A 75 18.86 -3.12 -6.73
C ILE A 75 19.13 -1.66 -6.42
N VAL A 76 18.50 -0.77 -7.17
CA VAL A 76 18.78 0.67 -7.15
C VAL A 76 17.51 1.47 -6.89
N PHE A 77 17.66 2.61 -6.22
CA PHE A 77 16.56 3.49 -5.87
C PHE A 77 16.52 4.71 -6.81
N PRO A 78 15.32 5.26 -7.10
CA PRO A 78 15.21 6.49 -7.86
C PRO A 78 16.07 7.60 -7.25
N ASN A 79 16.84 8.28 -8.08
CA ASN A 79 17.77 9.36 -7.71
C ASN A 79 18.75 9.00 -6.56
N GLY A 80 18.97 7.71 -6.29
CA GLY A 80 19.76 7.24 -5.15
C GLY A 80 19.08 7.43 -3.79
N ASP A 81 17.79 7.71 -3.75
CA ASP A 81 17.03 7.99 -2.53
C ASP A 81 15.91 6.97 -2.31
N SER A 82 15.89 6.35 -1.13
CA SER A 82 14.98 5.27 -0.76
C SER A 82 13.73 5.74 0.01
N GLY A 83 13.36 7.01 -0.12
CA GLY A 83 12.21 7.59 0.57
C GLY A 83 10.85 7.15 0.02
N PHE A 84 9.78 7.52 0.73
CA PHE A 84 8.38 7.37 0.31
C PHE A 84 7.87 8.66 -0.35
N ASN A 85 8.60 9.13 -1.37
CA ASN A 85 8.45 10.43 -2.01
C ASN A 85 8.35 10.29 -3.55
N TYR A 86 7.95 9.10 -4.02
CA TYR A 86 7.81 8.81 -5.45
C TYR A 86 6.36 8.48 -5.81
N VAL A 87 6.07 8.60 -7.10
CA VAL A 87 4.81 8.25 -7.75
C VAL A 87 5.03 6.96 -8.55
N TRP A 88 4.23 5.92 -8.31
CA TRP A 88 4.41 4.62 -8.97
C TRP A 88 4.22 4.68 -10.49
N ASP A 89 3.28 5.52 -10.95
CA ASP A 89 3.00 5.68 -12.37
C ASP A 89 4.18 6.30 -13.14
N ASP A 90 5.03 7.06 -12.46
CA ASP A 90 6.21 7.73 -13.02
C ASP A 90 7.51 6.89 -12.89
N ARG A 91 7.42 5.64 -12.40
CA ARG A 91 8.59 4.80 -12.06
C ARG A 91 9.67 4.71 -13.16
N GLU A 92 9.28 4.72 -14.43
CA GLU A 92 10.17 4.62 -15.59
C GLU A 92 10.83 5.96 -15.95
N SER A 93 10.30 7.08 -15.46
CA SER A 93 10.79 8.42 -15.75
C SER A 93 11.89 8.89 -14.80
N TYR A 94 12.12 8.18 -13.69
CA TYR A 94 13.17 8.53 -12.73
C TYR A 94 14.56 8.09 -13.21
N THR A 95 15.58 8.76 -12.69
CA THR A 95 16.98 8.36 -12.89
C THR A 95 17.36 7.31 -11.86
N TYR A 96 18.08 6.26 -12.26
CA TYR A 96 18.57 5.23 -11.36
C TYR A 96 20.10 5.19 -11.49
N PRO A 97 20.85 5.41 -10.40
CA PRO A 97 22.30 5.28 -10.45
C PRO A 97 22.69 3.81 -10.60
N ASP A 98 23.71 3.54 -11.43
CA ASP A 98 24.29 2.21 -11.61
C ASP A 98 25.08 1.74 -10.38
#